data_AF-A0A9D4N2X2-F1
#
_entry.id   AF-A0A9D4N2X2-F1
#
_cell.length_a   1.000
_cell.length_b   1.000
_cell.length_c   1.000
_cell.angle_alpha   90.00
_cell.angle_beta   90.00
_cell.angle_gamma   90.00
#
_symmetry.space_group_name_H-M   'P 1'
#
loop_
_entity.id
_entity.type
_entity.pdbx_description
1 polymer ?
#
loop_
_entity_poly.entity_id
_entity_poly.type
_entity_poly.pdbx_seq_one_letter_code
_entity_poly.pdbx_strand_id
1 'polypeptide(L)' 'MSTILGRVGCPNGEPPVNCLVSPCMGYVCRYPPNLICRDNYCGGCNRDWYNRFGVKTRCFVEGNQWEQ' A
#
# COMPACT_ATOMS: atom_id res chain seq x y z
N MET A 1 -18.95 21.54 19.68
CA MET A 1 -18.94 20.14 20.18
C MET A 1 -18.01 19.35 19.26
N SER A 2 -16.72 19.26 19.59
CA SER A 2 -15.72 18.57 18.77
C SER A 2 -15.77 17.08 19.09
N THR A 3 -16.34 16.27 18.21
CA THR A 3 -16.32 14.82 18.36
C THR A 3 -14.95 14.29 17.94
N ILE A 4 -14.12 14.02 18.93
CA ILE A 4 -12.91 13.20 18.82
C ILE A 4 -13.37 11.75 18.57
N LEU A 5 -13.84 11.47 17.36
CA LEU A 5 -14.09 10.12 16.88
C LEU A 5 -13.12 9.92 15.72
N GLY A 6 -12.05 9.16 15.98
CA GLY A 6 -11.11 8.75 14.95
C GLY A 6 -11.90 8.23 13.76
N ARG A 7 -11.80 8.92 12.63
CA ARG A 7 -12.40 8.44 11.39
C ARG A 7 -11.78 7.06 11.16
N VAL A 8 -12.62 6.02 11.14
CA VAL A 8 -12.30 4.72 10.53
C VAL A 8 -12.16 5.00 9.04
N GLY A 9 -11.03 5.58 8.67
CA GLY A 9 -10.85 6.28 7.42
C GLY A 9 -9.39 6.64 7.24
N CYS A 10 -9.04 6.96 6.01
CA CYS A 10 -7.66 7.17 5.61
C CYS A 10 -7.01 8.32 6.39
N PRO A 11 -5.70 8.23 6.66
CA PRO A 11 -5.02 9.15 7.57
C PRO A 11 -5.07 10.63 7.14
N ASN A 12 -5.22 10.93 5.85
CA ASN A 12 -5.34 12.32 5.36
C ASN A 12 -6.77 12.68 4.95
N GLY A 13 -7.76 11.90 5.39
CA GLY A 13 -9.17 12.13 5.09
C GLY A 13 -9.59 11.70 3.68
N GLU A 14 -8.76 10.95 2.96
CA GLU A 14 -9.15 10.35 1.68
C GLU A 14 -10.29 9.33 1.87
N PRO A 15 -11.19 9.18 0.90
CA PRO A 15 -12.16 8.10 0.93
C PRO A 15 -11.42 6.75 0.70
N PRO A 16 -11.75 5.70 1.48
CA PRO A 16 -11.32 4.35 1.13
C PRO A 16 -12.05 3.90 -0.13
N VAL A 17 -11.38 3.14 -0.98
CA VAL A 17 -11.96 2.53 -2.18
C VAL A 17 -11.97 1.02 -2.08
N ASN A 18 -12.89 0.37 -2.82
CA ASN A 18 -12.89 -1.08 -2.94
C ASN A 18 -12.33 -1.47 -4.32
N CYS A 19 -11.24 -2.22 -4.33
CA CYS A 19 -10.55 -2.64 -5.55
C CYS A 19 -11.02 -4.02 -5.98
N LEU A 20 -11.06 -4.26 -7.31
CA LEU A 20 -11.38 -5.58 -7.86
C LEU A 20 -10.32 -6.63 -7.51
N VAL A 21 -9.07 -6.20 -7.36
CA VAL A 21 -7.91 -7.02 -6.99
C VAL A 21 -7.09 -6.31 -5.93
N SER A 22 -6.35 -7.06 -5.10
CA SER A 22 -5.41 -6.47 -4.15
C SER A 22 -4.33 -5.68 -4.93
N PRO A 23 -4.04 -4.42 -4.56
CA PRO A 23 -2.98 -3.63 -5.18
C PRO A 23 -1.59 -4.29 -5.14
N CYS A 24 -1.35 -5.15 -4.14
CA CYS A 24 -0.14 -5.94 -4.01
C CYS A 24 -0.16 -7.25 -4.80
N MET A 25 -1.30 -7.68 -5.34
CA MET A 25 -1.45 -8.98 -5.99
C MET A 25 -0.50 -9.11 -7.19
N GLY A 26 0.49 -9.99 -7.04
CA GLY A 26 1.54 -10.24 -8.03
C GLY A 26 2.35 -9.01 -8.38
N TYR A 27 2.63 -8.15 -7.39
CA TYR A 27 3.72 -7.19 -7.46
C TYR A 27 4.80 -7.59 -6.47
N VAL A 28 6.05 -7.44 -6.89
CA VAL A 28 7.24 -7.71 -6.07
C VAL A 28 8.22 -6.55 -6.20
N CYS A 29 8.92 -6.22 -5.13
CA CYS A 29 10.02 -5.27 -5.22
C CYS A 29 11.33 -6.02 -5.48
N ARG A 30 11.94 -5.76 -6.64
CA ARG A 30 13.24 -6.34 -7.03
C ARG A 30 14.40 -5.58 -6.39
N TYR A 31 14.27 -4.27 -6.19
CA TYR A 31 15.29 -3.46 -5.52
C TYR A 31 14.70 -2.26 -4.75
N PRO A 32 15.02 -2.09 -3.45
CA PRO A 32 15.81 -3.02 -2.63
C PRO A 32 15.06 -4.35 -2.42
N PRO A 33 15.78 -5.48 -2.33
CA PRO A 33 15.13 -6.77 -2.11
C PRO A 33 14.49 -6.84 -0.72
N ASN A 34 13.53 -7.74 -0.55
CA ASN A 34 12.84 -8.02 0.73
C ASN A 34 11.95 -6.88 1.24
N LEU A 35 11.44 -6.01 0.37
CA LEU A 35 10.33 -5.13 0.75
C LEU A 35 9.02 -5.91 0.75
N ILE A 36 8.24 -5.67 1.79
CA ILE A 36 6.91 -6.22 2.01
C ILE A 36 5.90 -5.25 1.40
N CYS A 37 5.11 -5.73 0.45
CA CYS A 37 3.99 -4.96 -0.10
C CYS A 37 2.84 -4.95 0.91
N ARG A 38 2.21 -3.79 1.11
CA ARG A 38 0.94 -3.66 1.82
C ARG A 38 -0.07 -2.90 0.98
N ASP A 39 -1.29 -3.42 0.96
CA ASP A 39 -2.39 -2.77 0.25
C ASP A 39 -2.72 -1.43 0.90
N ASN A 40 -2.91 -0.42 0.07
CA ASN A 40 -3.34 0.90 0.49
C ASN A 40 -4.57 1.30 -0.34
N TYR A 41 -5.74 1.16 0.27
CA TYR A 41 -7.03 1.47 -0.33
C TYR A 41 -7.43 2.94 -0.19
N CYS A 42 -6.53 3.81 0.28
CA CYS A 42 -6.82 5.20 0.52
C CYS A 42 -6.63 6.05 -0.72
N GLY A 43 -7.70 6.74 -1.15
CA GLY A 43 -7.69 7.58 -2.34
C GLY A 43 -7.52 6.82 -3.66
N GLY A 44 -7.46 5.49 -3.64
CA GLY A 44 -7.22 4.65 -4.80
C GLY A 44 -6.73 3.24 -4.45
N CYS A 45 -6.50 2.43 -5.48
CA CYS A 45 -5.93 1.08 -5.37
C CYS A 45 -4.40 1.15 -5.35
N ASN A 46 -3.86 1.67 -4.25
CA ASN A 46 -2.43 1.93 -4.12
C ASN A 46 -1.73 0.78 -3.39
N ARG A 47 -0.43 0.65 -3.60
CA ARG A 47 0.44 -0.25 -2.83
C ARG A 47 1.54 0.56 -2.17
N ASP A 48 1.87 0.19 -0.95
CA ASP A 48 2.97 0.78 -0.22
C ASP A 48 4.00 -0.30 0.14
N TRP A 49 5.27 0.04 0.01
CA TRP A 49 6.37 -0.87 0.31
C TRP A 49 6.94 -0.59 1.69
N TYR A 50 7.16 -1.65 2.45
CA TYR A 50 7.68 -1.59 3.80
C TYR A 50 8.90 -2.48 3.95
N ASN A 51 9.91 -2.04 4.68
CA ASN A 51 11.01 -2.92 5.05
C ASN A 51 10.58 -3.90 6.17
N ARG A 52 11.46 -4.82 6.56
CA ARG A 52 11.23 -5.78 7.65
C ARG A 52 10.93 -5.14 9.02
N PHE A 53 11.26 -3.87 9.20
CA PHE A 53 11.00 -3.11 10.43
C PHE A 53 9.65 -2.36 10.37
N GLY A 54 8.87 -2.51 9.30
CA GLY A 54 7.60 -1.83 9.13
C GLY A 54 7.73 -0.34 8.77
N VAL A 55 8.90 0.10 8.29
CA VAL A 55 9.09 1.47 7.81
C VAL A 55 8.74 1.55 6.33
N LYS A 56 7.83 2.47 5.97
CA LYS A 56 7.47 2.74 4.58
C LYS A 56 8.70 3.25 3.84
N THR A 57 9.02 2.63 2.71
CA THR A 57 10.19 2.96 1.90
C THR A 57 9.85 2.83 0.42
N ARG A 58 10.74 3.32 -0.44
CA ARG A 58 10.55 3.30 -1.88
C ARG A 58 11.10 2.01 -2.47
N CYS A 59 10.29 1.34 -3.29
CA CYS A 59 10.80 0.39 -4.25
C CYS A 59 11.32 1.16 -5.48
N PHE A 60 12.56 0.88 -5.90
CA PHE A 60 13.15 1.49 -7.09
C PHE A 60 12.90 0.67 -8.35
N VAL A 61 12.83 -0.66 -8.20
CA VAL A 61 12.57 -1.58 -9.30
C VAL A 61 11.40 -2.47 -8.90
N GLU A 62 10.20 -2.09 -9.34
CA GLU A 62 9.02 -2.95 -9.21
C GLU A 62 9.03 -4.00 -10.32
N GLY A 63 8.69 -5.24 -9.96
CA GLY A 63 8.33 -6.28 -10.90
C GLY A 63 6.87 -6.67 -10.68
N ASN A 64 6.23 -7.19 -11.71
CA ASN A 64 5.02 -7.98 -11.54
C ASN A 64 5.41 -9.47 -11.57
N GLN A 65 4.62 -10.31 -10.90
CA GLN A 65 4.79 -11.75 -10.81
C GLN A 65 4.10 -12.48 -11.99
N TRP A 66 3.56 -11.72 -12.94
CA TRP A 66 2.76 -12.25 -14.05
C TRP A 66 3.45 -12.10 -15.40
N GLU A 67 4.52 -11.31 -15.50
CA GLU A 67 5.47 -11.34 -16.60
C GLU A 67 6.53 -12.41 -16.32
N GLN A 68 6.37 -13.55 -16.99
CA GLN A 68 7.44 -14.53 -17.22
C GLN A 68 8.36 -14.04 -18.33
#